data_AF-A0A813KSN1-F1
#
_entry.id   AF-A0A813KSN1-F1
#
_cell.length_a   1.000
_cell.length_b   1.000
_cell.length_c   1.000
_cell.angle_alpha   90.00
_cell.angle_beta   90.00
_cell.angle_gamma   90.00
#
_symmetry.space_group_name_H-M   'P 1'
#
loop_
_entity.id
_entity.type
_entity.pdbx_description
1 polymer ?
#
loop_
_entity_poly.entity_id
_entity_poly.type
_entity_poly.pdbx_seq_one_letter_code
_entity_poly.pdbx_strand_id
1 'polypeptide(L)'
;EGIDAAVAIDDATKMESGGLAALNKLRIGCIRCAGQEELFQQDVSHAHEVFIFLLSFAKQHPDAVGGVAEVVNELMASPCWSSVFECAMPLKERLQELPEAVQAALGLQHAKVMSLIVPAAQKRATGGDMPESIKQVADRMKSIRITTMIAAPPPPPPPPPMDQWKEAKTPEGHSYYFNLRTRESAWERPAALGGPRVYSVGDEVEVWSNGMRAWGRGKVEKVEGSKVTAEFTLPGGGLAKKELPAQHKDLRPVAVDSTSQGWSSEEKAQYQQWFLAIKGGSPDAVPAIAVAHFLGKSGLRRQALKQVWSVANPGSKASLGFEEFARCCRLVAHVQAMGARPGDASLVEEADRPLRVKLRTECLAARPPFLPKFEK
;
A
#
# COMPACT_ATOMS: atom_id res chain seq x y z
N GLU A 1 -5.23 -1.28 -14.02
CA GLU A 1 -5.67 -1.65 -15.39
C GLU A 1 -4.51 -2.00 -16.31
N GLY A 2 -3.64 -1.05 -16.69
CA GLY A 2 -2.49 -1.37 -17.56
C GLY A 2 -1.56 -2.43 -16.96
N ILE A 3 -1.22 -2.27 -15.67
CA ILE A 3 -0.44 -3.25 -14.91
C ILE A 3 -1.17 -4.60 -14.84
N ASP A 4 -2.45 -4.62 -14.43
CA ASP A 4 -3.22 -5.88 -14.37
C ASP A 4 -3.28 -6.58 -15.74
N ALA A 5 -3.41 -5.82 -16.84
CA ALA A 5 -3.43 -6.35 -18.19
C ALA A 5 -2.08 -6.96 -18.59
N ALA A 6 -0.96 -6.30 -18.24
CA ALA A 6 0.39 -6.81 -18.49
C ALA A 6 0.68 -8.07 -17.67
N VAL A 7 0.35 -8.06 -16.37
CA VAL A 7 0.58 -9.18 -15.44
C VAL A 7 -0.28 -10.40 -15.81
N ALA A 8 -1.44 -10.19 -16.44
CA ALA A 8 -2.29 -11.28 -16.91
C ALA A 8 -1.72 -12.04 -18.14
N ILE A 9 -0.68 -11.51 -18.80
CA ILE A 9 0.01 -12.17 -19.91
C ILE A 9 1.15 -13.03 -19.35
N ASP A 10 0.82 -14.27 -19.02
CA ASP A 10 1.72 -15.26 -18.40
C ASP A 10 2.17 -16.39 -19.34
N ASP A 11 1.63 -16.43 -20.57
CA ASP A 11 1.95 -17.44 -21.58
C ASP A 11 1.99 -16.87 -23.01
N ALA A 12 2.54 -17.65 -23.95
CA ALA A 12 2.71 -17.24 -25.35
C ALA A 12 1.37 -17.04 -26.08
N THR A 13 0.35 -17.83 -25.78
CA THR A 13 -0.99 -17.74 -26.40
C THR A 13 -1.67 -16.42 -26.03
N LYS A 14 -1.55 -16.02 -24.76
CA LYS A 14 -2.04 -14.72 -24.28
C LYS A 14 -1.21 -13.57 -24.84
N MET A 15 0.10 -13.76 -25.03
CA MET A 15 0.95 -12.75 -25.67
C MET A 15 0.47 -12.43 -27.08
N GLU A 16 0.20 -13.46 -27.89
CA GLU A 16 -0.29 -13.31 -29.27
C GLU A 16 -1.67 -12.65 -29.34
N SER A 17 -2.60 -13.07 -28.47
CA SER A 17 -4.00 -12.60 -28.54
C SER A 17 -4.25 -11.26 -27.81
N GLY A 18 -3.43 -10.92 -26.80
CA GLY A 18 -3.71 -9.81 -25.88
C GLY A 18 -2.52 -8.89 -25.59
N GLY A 19 -1.30 -9.24 -26.00
CA GLY A 19 -0.09 -8.50 -25.66
C GLY A 19 -0.12 -7.05 -26.12
N LEU A 20 -0.53 -6.78 -27.37
CA LEU A 20 -0.59 -5.41 -27.90
C LEU A 20 -1.63 -4.55 -27.16
N ALA A 21 -2.77 -5.13 -26.82
CA ALA A 21 -3.81 -4.44 -26.05
C ALA A 21 -3.33 -4.14 -24.62
N ALA A 22 -2.62 -5.06 -23.99
CA ALA A 22 -2.00 -4.87 -22.68
C ALA A 22 -0.93 -3.75 -22.72
N LEU A 23 -0.05 -3.77 -23.72
CA LEU A 23 0.95 -2.72 -23.93
C LEU A 23 0.30 -1.34 -24.09
N ASN A 24 -0.75 -1.22 -24.90
CA ASN A 24 -1.43 0.07 -25.11
C ASN A 24 -2.10 0.59 -23.83
N LYS A 25 -2.71 -0.28 -23.03
CA LYS A 25 -3.27 0.11 -21.72
C LYS A 25 -2.16 0.58 -20.76
N LEU A 26 -1.02 -0.12 -20.75
CA LEU A 26 0.12 0.25 -19.94
C LEU A 26 0.72 1.60 -20.37
N ARG A 27 0.90 1.82 -21.68
CA ARG A 27 1.32 3.10 -22.27
C ARG A 27 0.44 4.27 -21.83
N ILE A 28 -0.88 4.13 -21.97
CA ILE A 28 -1.84 5.17 -21.55
C ILE A 28 -1.70 5.46 -20.06
N GLY A 29 -1.54 4.42 -19.23
CA GLY A 29 -1.32 4.57 -17.79
C GLY A 29 -0.04 5.36 -17.47
N CYS A 30 1.09 4.96 -18.03
CA CYS A 30 2.38 5.62 -17.82
C CYS A 30 2.35 7.09 -18.27
N ILE A 31 1.77 7.40 -19.43
CA ILE A 31 1.65 8.77 -19.94
C ILE A 31 0.79 9.64 -19.02
N ARG A 32 -0.32 9.10 -18.51
CA ARG A 32 -1.22 9.84 -17.60
C ARG A 32 -0.59 10.11 -16.23
N CYS A 33 0.28 9.20 -15.77
CA CYS A 33 0.98 9.32 -14.50
C CYS A 33 2.37 9.95 -14.64
N ALA A 34 2.77 10.37 -15.85
CA ALA A 34 4.12 10.82 -16.15
C ALA A 34 4.59 11.92 -15.20
N GLY A 35 5.70 11.70 -14.50
CA GLY A 35 6.28 12.65 -13.54
C GLY A 35 5.65 12.64 -12.14
N GLN A 36 4.65 11.79 -11.87
CA GLN A 36 4.00 11.66 -10.56
C GLN A 36 4.53 10.44 -9.80
N GLU A 37 5.68 10.60 -9.13
CA GLU A 37 6.40 9.49 -8.48
C GLU A 37 5.56 8.75 -7.44
N GLU A 38 4.68 9.43 -6.71
CA GLU A 38 3.82 8.82 -5.70
C GLU A 38 2.88 7.76 -6.29
N LEU A 39 2.43 7.94 -7.53
CA LEU A 39 1.59 6.95 -8.21
C LEU A 39 2.40 5.72 -8.64
N PHE A 40 3.64 5.91 -9.10
CA PHE A 40 4.52 4.80 -9.42
C PHE A 40 4.88 3.98 -8.18
N GLN A 41 5.12 4.62 -7.03
CA GLN A 41 5.44 3.95 -5.77
C GLN A 41 4.33 3.00 -5.29
N GLN A 42 3.06 3.37 -5.47
CA GLN A 42 1.92 2.55 -5.05
C GLN A 42 1.87 1.18 -5.74
N ASP A 43 2.37 1.11 -6.97
CA ASP A 43 2.28 -0.09 -7.80
C ASP A 43 3.65 -0.79 -8.00
N VAL A 44 4.72 -0.34 -7.33
CA VAL A 44 6.11 -0.85 -7.48
C VAL A 44 6.24 -2.35 -7.22
N SER A 45 5.34 -2.94 -6.43
CA SER A 45 5.34 -4.39 -6.18
C SER A 45 5.14 -5.24 -7.43
N HIS A 46 4.62 -4.67 -8.52
CA HIS A 46 4.41 -5.35 -9.81
C HIS A 46 5.52 -5.03 -10.83
N ALA A 47 6.54 -4.28 -10.44
CA ALA A 47 7.53 -3.77 -11.38
C ALA A 47 8.28 -4.89 -12.10
N HIS A 48 8.59 -5.97 -11.39
CA HIS A 48 9.31 -7.11 -11.96
C HIS A 48 8.50 -7.78 -13.08
N GLU A 49 7.24 -8.10 -12.83
CA GLU A 49 6.33 -8.75 -13.78
C GLU A 49 6.06 -7.85 -14.98
N VAL A 50 5.89 -6.55 -14.77
CA VAL A 50 5.69 -5.59 -15.86
C VAL A 50 6.93 -5.50 -16.76
N PHE A 51 8.14 -5.47 -16.20
CA PHE A 51 9.36 -5.52 -17.02
C PHE A 51 9.53 -6.85 -17.75
N ILE A 52 9.18 -7.98 -17.14
CA ILE A 52 9.16 -9.29 -17.83
C ILE A 52 8.23 -9.24 -19.04
N PHE A 53 7.02 -8.72 -18.87
CA PHE A 53 6.05 -8.56 -19.94
C PHE A 53 6.62 -7.69 -21.07
N LEU A 54 7.15 -6.50 -20.75
CA LEU A 54 7.69 -5.56 -21.74
C LEU A 54 8.85 -6.15 -22.55
N LEU A 55 9.81 -6.81 -21.89
CA LEU A 55 10.96 -7.42 -22.57
C LEU A 55 10.51 -8.62 -23.41
N SER A 56 9.59 -9.44 -22.91
CA SER A 56 9.03 -10.58 -23.65
C SER A 56 8.25 -10.13 -24.89
N PHE A 57 7.43 -9.08 -24.74
CA PHE A 57 6.69 -8.48 -25.84
C PHE A 57 7.64 -7.90 -26.90
N ALA A 58 8.67 -7.15 -26.49
CA ALA A 58 9.65 -6.57 -27.42
C ALA A 58 10.48 -7.63 -28.16
N LYS A 59 10.70 -8.80 -27.53
CA LYS A 59 11.38 -9.94 -28.18
C LYS A 59 10.52 -10.54 -29.30
N GLN A 60 9.20 -10.64 -29.09
CA GLN A 60 8.27 -11.25 -30.05
C GLN A 60 7.78 -10.26 -31.11
N HIS A 61 7.69 -8.98 -30.78
CA HIS A 61 7.21 -7.91 -31.66
C HIS A 61 8.22 -6.75 -31.76
N PRO A 62 9.39 -6.96 -32.39
CA PRO A 62 10.41 -5.92 -32.55
C PRO A 62 9.91 -4.67 -33.29
N ASP A 63 8.95 -4.84 -34.20
CA ASP A 63 8.27 -3.78 -34.94
C ASP A 63 7.46 -2.83 -34.04
N ALA A 64 6.97 -3.33 -32.91
CA ALA A 64 6.22 -2.57 -31.91
C ALA A 64 7.11 -1.99 -30.79
N VAL A 65 8.44 -2.04 -30.92
CA VAL A 65 9.39 -1.59 -29.88
C VAL A 65 9.21 -0.13 -29.48
N GLY A 66 8.70 0.74 -30.37
CA GLY A 66 8.42 2.13 -30.05
C GLY A 66 7.46 2.29 -28.86
N GLY A 67 6.41 1.47 -28.81
CA GLY A 67 5.48 1.48 -27.68
C GLY A 67 6.10 0.96 -26.38
N VAL A 68 7.03 0.01 -26.47
CA VAL A 68 7.79 -0.48 -25.32
C VAL A 68 8.78 0.57 -24.82
N ALA A 69 9.48 1.23 -25.74
CA ALA A 69 10.43 2.30 -25.46
C ALA A 69 9.78 3.45 -24.70
N GLU A 70 8.56 3.82 -25.08
CA GLU A 70 7.74 4.80 -24.37
C GLU A 70 7.49 4.43 -22.91
N VAL A 71 7.04 3.19 -22.65
CA VAL A 71 6.78 2.71 -21.28
C VAL A 71 8.08 2.63 -20.49
N VAL A 72 9.13 2.05 -21.06
CA VAL A 72 10.44 1.91 -20.41
C VAL A 72 11.02 3.28 -20.07
N ASN A 73 10.84 4.31 -20.90
CA ASN A 73 11.27 5.68 -20.60
C ASN A 73 10.67 6.17 -19.28
N GLU A 74 9.34 6.06 -19.15
CA GLU A 74 8.61 6.53 -17.97
C GLU A 74 8.91 5.67 -16.72
N LEU A 75 8.92 4.34 -16.85
CA LEU A 75 9.24 3.46 -15.72
C LEU A 75 10.67 3.66 -15.22
N MET A 76 11.64 3.82 -16.12
CA MET A 76 13.04 4.03 -15.73
C MET A 76 13.30 5.44 -15.21
N ALA A 77 12.47 6.43 -15.57
CA ALA A 77 12.53 7.76 -14.97
C ALA A 77 12.08 7.77 -13.51
N SER A 78 11.27 6.80 -13.07
CA SER A 78 10.90 6.61 -11.66
C SER A 78 12.04 5.96 -10.86
N PRO A 79 12.52 6.57 -9.75
CA PRO A 79 13.54 5.98 -8.90
C PRO A 79 13.17 4.60 -8.33
N CYS A 80 11.92 4.41 -7.88
CA CYS A 80 11.52 3.14 -7.27
C CYS A 80 11.43 2.00 -8.30
N TRP A 81 10.96 2.26 -9.52
CA TRP A 81 10.92 1.25 -10.59
C TRP A 81 12.29 0.97 -11.20
N SER A 82 13.10 2.01 -11.44
CA SER A 82 14.46 1.82 -11.97
C SER A 82 15.35 1.01 -11.02
N SER A 83 15.20 1.18 -9.70
CA SER A 83 15.91 0.38 -8.70
C SER A 83 15.56 -1.11 -8.81
N VAL A 84 14.30 -1.46 -9.07
CA VAL A 84 13.91 -2.87 -9.25
C VAL A 84 14.60 -3.46 -10.49
N PHE A 85 14.62 -2.71 -11.59
CA PHE A 85 15.30 -3.13 -12.83
C PHE A 85 16.81 -3.36 -12.62
N GLU A 86 17.46 -2.46 -11.89
CA GLU A 86 18.90 -2.55 -11.59
C GLU A 86 19.25 -3.67 -10.60
N CYS A 87 18.36 -4.02 -9.67
CA CYS A 87 18.62 -5.07 -8.70
C CYS A 87 18.29 -6.47 -9.23
N ALA A 88 17.38 -6.59 -10.21
CA ALA A 88 16.93 -7.88 -10.71
C ALA A 88 17.82 -8.42 -11.86
N MET A 89 18.73 -9.35 -11.54
CA MET A 89 19.55 -10.05 -12.55
C MET A 89 18.74 -10.66 -13.71
N PRO A 90 17.59 -11.33 -13.48
CA PRO A 90 16.80 -11.90 -14.58
C PRO A 90 16.30 -10.88 -15.61
N LEU A 91 16.10 -9.62 -15.20
CA LEU A 91 15.67 -8.56 -16.13
C LEU A 91 16.81 -8.10 -17.03
N LYS A 92 18.03 -8.04 -16.49
CA LYS A 92 19.24 -7.67 -17.24
C LYS A 92 19.58 -8.73 -18.29
N GLU A 93 19.53 -10.00 -17.90
CA GLU A 93 19.76 -11.12 -18.82
C GLU A 93 18.75 -11.09 -19.97
N ARG A 94 17.46 -10.94 -19.66
CA ARG A 94 16.41 -10.82 -20.68
C ARG A 94 16.59 -9.62 -21.59
N LEU A 95 17.03 -8.47 -21.06
CA LEU A 95 17.36 -7.29 -21.86
C LEU A 95 18.49 -7.59 -22.86
N GLN A 96 19.55 -8.27 -22.42
CA GLN A 96 20.70 -8.62 -23.26
C GLN A 96 20.42 -9.72 -24.29
N GLU A 97 19.38 -10.54 -24.07
CA GLU A 97 18.89 -11.53 -25.04
C GLU A 97 18.04 -10.92 -26.18
N LEU A 98 17.65 -9.65 -26.08
CA LEU A 98 16.86 -9.01 -27.13
C LEU A 98 17.70 -8.78 -28.40
N PRO A 99 17.07 -8.68 -29.59
CA PRO A 99 17.78 -8.26 -30.79
C PRO A 99 18.51 -6.92 -30.57
N GLU A 100 19.70 -6.75 -31.15
CA GLU A 100 20.54 -5.55 -30.93
C GLU A 100 19.80 -4.23 -31.24
N ALA A 101 18.95 -4.23 -32.28
CA ALA A 101 18.14 -3.07 -32.64
C ALA A 101 17.09 -2.72 -31.56
N VAL A 102 16.51 -3.74 -30.92
CA VAL A 102 15.56 -3.57 -29.81
C VAL A 102 16.31 -3.08 -28.57
N GLN A 103 17.47 -3.67 -28.24
CA GLN A 103 18.33 -3.19 -27.16
C GLN A 103 18.70 -1.72 -27.35
N ALA A 104 19.15 -1.35 -28.56
CA ALA A 104 19.50 0.03 -28.90
C ALA A 104 18.30 0.98 -28.74
N ALA A 105 17.11 0.56 -29.19
CA ALA A 105 15.88 1.34 -29.04
C ALA A 105 15.55 1.65 -27.58
N LEU A 106 15.63 0.64 -26.71
CA LEU A 106 15.36 0.79 -25.27
C LEU A 106 16.49 1.54 -24.55
N GLY A 107 17.74 1.31 -24.94
CA GLY A 107 18.92 2.00 -24.40
C GLY A 107 18.85 3.51 -24.60
N LEU A 108 18.37 3.98 -25.76
CA LEU A 108 18.18 5.41 -26.04
C LEU A 108 17.22 6.10 -25.08
N GLN A 109 16.37 5.36 -24.37
CA GLN A 109 15.34 5.93 -23.50
C GLN A 109 15.85 6.29 -22.11
N HIS A 110 16.90 5.62 -21.63
CA HIS A 110 17.40 5.88 -20.27
C HIS A 110 18.86 5.45 -20.09
N ALA A 111 19.65 6.28 -19.41
CA ALA A 111 21.09 6.05 -19.21
C ALA A 111 21.40 4.71 -18.50
N LYS A 112 20.59 4.32 -17.51
CA LYS A 112 20.72 3.01 -16.85
C LYS A 112 20.51 1.84 -17.82
N VAL A 113 19.52 1.93 -18.72
CA VAL A 113 19.30 0.88 -19.73
C VAL A 113 20.46 0.84 -20.71
N MET A 114 20.94 2.02 -21.15
CA MET A 114 22.13 2.13 -22.01
C MET A 114 23.36 1.44 -21.39
N SER A 115 23.59 1.60 -20.09
CA SER A 115 24.73 0.95 -19.41
C SER A 115 24.59 -0.57 -19.26
N LEU A 116 23.38 -1.12 -19.43
CA LEU A 116 23.09 -2.54 -19.21
C LEU A 116 23.00 -3.36 -20.51
N ILE A 117 22.81 -2.71 -21.67
CA ILE A 117 22.77 -3.39 -22.97
C ILE A 117 24.17 -3.77 -23.48
N VAL A 118 24.22 -4.69 -24.44
CA VAL A 118 25.50 -5.18 -25.00
C VAL A 118 26.23 -4.09 -25.81
N PRO A 119 27.58 -4.12 -25.90
CA PRO A 119 28.36 -3.07 -26.56
C PRO A 119 27.98 -2.81 -28.03
N ALA A 120 27.60 -3.85 -28.78
CA ALA A 120 27.14 -3.71 -30.16
C ALA A 120 25.86 -2.84 -30.25
N ALA A 121 24.92 -3.05 -29.33
CA ALA A 121 23.70 -2.26 -29.23
C ALA A 121 23.97 -0.82 -28.76
N GLN A 122 24.93 -0.60 -27.84
CA GLN A 122 25.37 0.75 -27.45
C GLN A 122 25.92 1.53 -28.64
N LYS A 123 26.78 0.89 -29.44
CA LYS A 123 27.35 1.49 -30.65
C LYS A 123 26.26 1.81 -31.68
N ARG A 124 25.29 0.92 -31.88
CA ARG A 124 24.14 1.16 -32.77
C ARG A 124 23.30 2.34 -32.31
N ALA A 125 22.97 2.42 -31.02
CA ALA A 125 22.19 3.50 -30.44
C ALA A 125 22.87 4.87 -30.62
N THR A 126 24.16 4.95 -30.29
CA THR A 126 24.96 6.19 -30.36
C THR A 126 25.39 6.56 -31.77
N GLY A 127 25.52 5.59 -32.67
CA GLY A 127 25.88 5.79 -34.08
C GLY A 127 24.78 6.37 -34.95
N GLY A 128 23.58 6.61 -34.41
CA GLY A 128 22.46 7.22 -35.15
C GLY A 128 21.73 6.26 -36.11
N ASP A 129 22.08 4.97 -36.12
CA ASP A 129 21.43 3.91 -36.90
C ASP A 129 20.14 3.41 -36.25
N MET A 130 19.25 4.35 -35.93
CA MET A 130 17.95 4.10 -35.31
C MET A 130 16.86 4.92 -36.01
N PRO A 131 15.63 4.39 -36.16
CA PRO A 131 14.52 5.13 -36.72
C PRO A 131 14.27 6.44 -35.96
N GLU A 132 13.97 7.51 -36.69
CA GLU A 132 13.74 8.84 -36.13
C GLU A 132 12.60 8.83 -35.09
N SER A 133 11.56 8.03 -35.34
CA SER A 133 10.45 7.81 -34.40
C SER A 133 10.89 7.28 -33.03
N ILE A 134 11.99 6.52 -32.96
CA ILE A 134 12.55 5.99 -31.71
C ILE A 134 13.43 7.02 -31.01
N LYS A 135 14.22 7.80 -31.79
CA LYS A 135 15.08 8.86 -31.25
C LYS A 135 14.27 9.96 -30.55
N GLN A 136 13.10 10.31 -31.10
CA GLN A 136 12.22 11.34 -30.56
C GLN A 136 11.45 10.93 -29.30
N VAL A 137 11.44 9.62 -28.94
CA VAL A 137 10.66 9.13 -27.79
C VAL A 137 11.10 9.81 -26.49
N ALA A 138 12.40 9.92 -26.24
CA ALA A 138 12.92 10.48 -25.00
C ALA A 138 12.53 11.95 -24.80
N ASP A 139 12.67 12.77 -25.85
CA ASP A 139 12.29 14.18 -25.81
C ASP A 139 10.78 14.36 -25.67
N ARG A 140 10.00 13.56 -26.39
CA ARG A 140 8.53 13.56 -26.26
C ARG A 140 8.09 13.19 -24.85
N MET A 141 8.68 12.14 -24.26
CA MET A 141 8.36 11.71 -22.90
C MET A 141 8.78 12.74 -21.85
N LYS A 142 9.94 13.37 -22.02
CA LYS A 142 10.36 14.50 -21.21
C LYS A 142 9.37 15.66 -21.28
N SER A 143 8.89 16.01 -22.47
CA SER A 143 7.89 17.06 -22.68
C SER A 143 6.54 16.71 -22.01
N ILE A 144 6.10 15.45 -22.11
CA ILE A 144 4.90 14.95 -21.44
C ILE A 144 5.05 15.09 -19.92
N ARG A 145 6.15 14.62 -19.33
CA ARG A 145 6.40 14.76 -17.88
C ARG A 145 6.30 16.21 -17.41
N ILE A 146 6.98 17.13 -18.11
CA ILE A 146 6.93 18.56 -17.80
C ILE A 146 5.50 19.08 -17.90
N THR A 147 4.78 18.74 -18.97
CA THR A 147 3.40 19.19 -19.20
C THR A 147 2.45 18.65 -18.12
N THR A 148 2.56 17.37 -17.77
CA THR A 148 1.73 16.74 -16.73
C THR A 148 2.00 17.33 -15.36
N MET A 149 3.25 17.66 -15.03
CA MET A 149 3.60 18.35 -13.78
C MET A 149 3.04 19.77 -13.71
N ILE A 150 2.96 20.49 -14.83
CA ILE A 150 2.39 21.84 -14.92
C ILE A 150 0.85 21.82 -14.95
N ALA A 151 0.26 20.83 -15.62
CA ALA A 151 -1.18 20.66 -15.77
C ALA A 151 -1.84 20.00 -14.56
N ALA A 152 -1.05 19.41 -13.65
CA ALA A 152 -1.55 19.05 -12.34
C ALA A 152 -2.15 20.32 -11.70
N PRO A 153 -3.38 20.26 -11.14
CA PRO A 153 -3.89 21.38 -10.38
C PRO A 153 -2.81 21.78 -9.36
N PRO A 154 -2.61 23.08 -9.10
CA PRO A 154 -1.66 23.50 -8.08
C PRO A 154 -1.95 22.64 -6.85
N PRO A 155 -0.92 22.01 -6.26
CA PRO A 155 -1.14 21.17 -5.08
C PRO A 155 -2.04 22.00 -4.17
N PRO A 156 -3.15 21.42 -3.65
CA PRO A 156 -4.04 22.16 -2.78
C PRO A 156 -3.16 22.91 -1.79
N PRO A 157 -3.44 24.21 -1.51
CA PRO A 157 -2.58 25.01 -0.64
C PRO A 157 -2.23 24.11 0.54
N PRO A 158 -0.92 23.93 0.83
CA PRO A 158 -0.51 22.99 1.85
C PRO A 158 -1.40 23.26 3.06
N PRO A 159 -2.00 22.22 3.67
CA PRO A 159 -2.83 22.42 4.84
C PRO A 159 -2.06 23.35 5.77
N PRO A 160 -2.72 24.39 6.34
CA PRO A 160 -2.05 25.45 7.10
C PRO A 160 -1.02 24.79 8.01
N PRO A 161 0.24 25.26 8.01
CA PRO A 161 1.41 24.46 8.38
C PRO A 161 1.16 23.73 9.69
N MET A 162 0.75 22.47 9.58
CA MET A 162 0.62 21.60 10.73
C MET A 162 2.05 21.22 11.06
N ASP A 163 2.55 21.84 12.11
CA ASP A 163 3.92 21.69 12.59
C ASP A 163 4.35 20.22 12.55
N GLN A 164 5.48 19.97 11.89
CA GLN A 164 6.07 18.63 11.70
C GLN A 164 6.68 18.07 12.99
N TRP A 165 5.99 18.24 14.11
CA TRP A 165 6.32 17.56 15.35
C TRP A 165 5.94 16.09 15.21
N LYS A 166 6.88 15.20 15.51
CA LYS A 166 6.66 13.75 15.57
C LYS A 166 6.90 13.26 16.99
N GLU A 167 6.07 12.34 17.46
CA GLU A 167 6.27 11.64 18.72
C GLU A 167 7.29 10.50 18.51
N ALA A 168 8.30 10.44 19.37
CA ALA A 168 9.30 9.39 19.42
C ALA A 168 9.49 8.93 20.86
N LYS A 169 10.09 7.75 21.06
CA LYS A 169 10.31 7.17 22.40
C LYS A 169 11.79 7.02 22.70
N THR A 170 12.20 7.32 23.94
CA THR A 170 13.54 6.97 24.44
C THR A 170 13.65 5.45 24.67
N PRO A 171 14.85 4.88 24.83
CA PRO A 171 15.03 3.46 25.17
C PRO A 171 14.27 3.04 26.44
N GLU A 172 14.05 3.96 27.37
CA GLU A 172 13.29 3.79 28.61
C GLU A 172 11.78 3.95 28.41
N GLY A 173 11.34 4.25 27.19
CA GLY A 173 9.93 4.36 26.81
C GLY A 173 9.29 5.71 27.10
N HIS A 174 10.07 6.74 27.42
CA HIS A 174 9.56 8.12 27.57
C HIS A 174 9.24 8.71 26.20
N SER A 175 8.10 9.37 26.09
CA SER A 175 7.72 10.03 24.83
C SER A 175 8.36 11.41 24.78
N TYR A 176 8.97 11.75 23.65
CA TYR A 176 9.45 13.09 23.32
C TYR A 176 8.94 13.48 21.93
N TYR A 177 8.78 14.77 21.71
CA TYR A 177 8.29 15.31 20.46
C TYR A 177 9.46 16.01 19.78
N PHE A 178 9.69 15.72 18.50
CA PHE A 178 10.75 16.33 17.74
C PHE A 178 10.19 17.04 16.52
N ASN A 179 10.61 18.29 16.31
CA ASN A 179 10.22 19.09 15.17
C ASN A 179 11.15 18.77 13.99
N LEU A 180 10.62 18.16 12.94
CA LEU A 180 11.40 17.79 11.74
C LEU A 180 11.97 19.00 11.00
N ARG A 181 11.33 20.17 11.11
CA ARG A 181 11.73 21.41 10.44
C ARG A 181 12.79 22.16 11.23
N THR A 182 12.57 22.37 12.54
CA THR A 182 13.49 23.15 13.38
C THR A 182 14.58 22.32 14.06
N ARG A 183 14.46 20.98 14.02
CA ARG A 183 15.33 20.02 14.74
C ARG A 183 15.28 20.16 16.27
N GLU A 184 14.26 20.84 16.79
CA GLU A 184 14.05 20.98 18.23
C GLU A 184 13.40 19.73 18.83
N SER A 185 13.72 19.45 20.09
CA SER A 185 13.06 18.42 20.89
C SER A 185 12.36 19.04 22.09
N ALA A 186 11.16 18.54 22.40
CA ALA A 186 10.33 18.98 23.51
C ALA A 186 9.70 17.77 24.20
N TRP A 187 9.48 17.86 25.50
CA TRP A 187 8.80 16.81 26.28
C TRP A 187 7.28 17.02 26.33
N GLU A 188 6.81 18.24 26.08
CA GLU A 188 5.40 18.60 26.05
C GLU A 188 4.81 18.34 24.67
N ARG A 189 3.57 17.85 24.61
CA ARG A 189 2.90 17.53 23.34
C ARG A 189 2.51 18.84 22.65
N PRO A 190 3.08 19.16 21.48
CA PRO A 190 2.76 20.40 20.78
C PRO A 190 1.29 20.47 20.40
N ALA A 191 0.71 21.67 20.38
CA ALA A 191 -0.70 21.91 20.03
C ALA A 191 -1.09 21.26 18.69
N ALA A 192 -0.17 21.28 17.72
CA ALA A 192 -0.33 20.66 16.40
C ALA A 192 -0.56 19.14 16.43
N LEU A 193 -0.18 18.43 17.51
CA LEU A 193 -0.42 17.00 17.70
C LEU A 193 -1.70 16.71 18.49
N GLY A 194 -2.61 17.67 18.65
CA GLY A 194 -3.86 17.51 19.40
C GLY A 194 -3.85 18.08 20.81
N GLY A 195 -2.85 18.92 21.14
CA GLY A 195 -2.80 19.66 22.40
C GLY A 195 -2.35 18.87 23.64
N PRO A 196 -2.41 19.51 24.82
CA PRO A 196 -2.14 18.87 26.10
C PRO A 196 -2.97 17.61 26.26
N ARG A 197 -2.36 16.50 26.68
CA ARG A 197 -3.11 15.31 27.06
C ARG A 197 -4.05 15.66 28.23
N VAL A 198 -5.34 15.38 28.06
CA VAL A 198 -6.37 15.55 29.09
C VAL A 198 -6.70 14.18 29.66
N TYR A 199 -6.73 14.06 30.99
CA TYR A 199 -7.10 12.84 31.70
C TYR A 199 -8.35 13.08 32.54
N SER A 200 -9.13 12.03 32.73
CA SER A 200 -10.28 11.98 33.62
C SER A 200 -10.03 11.01 34.76
N VAL A 201 -10.69 11.24 35.91
CA VAL A 201 -10.66 10.29 37.02
C VAL A 201 -11.19 8.93 36.55
N GLY A 202 -10.41 7.89 36.79
CA GLY A 202 -10.68 6.51 36.35
C GLY A 202 -9.90 6.05 35.12
N ASP A 203 -9.26 6.95 34.37
CA ASP A 203 -8.47 6.60 33.18
C ASP A 203 -7.33 5.65 33.52
N GLU A 204 -7.14 4.61 32.71
CA GLU A 204 -5.99 3.71 32.85
C GLU A 204 -4.71 4.38 32.33
N VAL A 205 -3.69 4.42 33.17
CA VAL A 205 -2.42 5.09 32.87
C VAL A 205 -1.23 4.21 33.27
N GLU A 206 -0.08 4.53 32.71
CA GLU A 206 1.20 4.05 33.20
C GLU A 206 2.00 5.22 33.77
N VAL A 207 2.60 5.01 34.93
CA VAL A 207 3.38 6.02 35.66
C VAL A 207 4.81 5.53 35.86
N TRP A 208 5.79 6.35 35.53
CA TRP A 208 7.20 6.03 35.73
C TRP A 208 7.62 6.22 37.19
N SER A 209 8.18 5.16 37.76
CA SER A 209 8.78 5.15 39.10
C SER A 209 10.27 5.46 39.03
N ASN A 210 10.70 6.59 39.58
CA ASN A 210 12.12 6.96 39.64
C ASN A 210 12.94 6.00 40.50
N GLY A 211 12.40 5.53 41.63
CA GLY A 211 13.09 4.62 42.54
C GLY A 211 13.28 3.21 41.97
N MET A 212 12.36 2.76 41.11
CA MET A 212 12.40 1.41 40.51
C MET A 212 12.81 1.41 39.04
N ARG A 213 12.97 2.59 38.42
CA ARG A 213 13.29 2.78 36.99
C ARG A 213 12.39 1.95 36.08
N ALA A 214 11.09 1.95 36.36
CA ALA A 214 10.10 1.14 35.66
C ALA A 214 8.75 1.85 35.56
N TRP A 215 8.00 1.53 34.50
CA TRP A 215 6.60 1.93 34.35
C TRP A 215 5.71 1.00 35.17
N GLY A 216 4.82 1.58 35.99
CA GLY A 216 3.78 0.85 36.70
C GLY A 216 2.40 1.22 36.16
N ARG A 217 1.55 0.21 35.95
CA ARG A 217 0.16 0.41 35.52
C ARG A 217 -0.68 0.91 36.69
N GLY A 218 -1.59 1.82 36.41
CA GLY A 218 -2.40 2.48 37.41
C GLY A 218 -3.66 3.11 36.86
N LYS A 219 -4.33 3.88 37.70
CA LYS A 219 -5.52 4.65 37.36
C LYS A 219 -5.39 6.08 37.86
N VAL A 220 -5.97 7.00 37.10
CA VAL A 220 -6.09 8.39 37.53
C VAL A 220 -7.08 8.46 38.68
N GLU A 221 -6.63 8.93 39.84
CA GLU A 221 -7.43 9.04 41.05
C GLU A 221 -8.02 10.45 41.20
N LYS A 222 -7.26 11.48 40.80
CA LYS A 222 -7.65 12.88 40.94
C LYS A 222 -7.08 13.73 39.81
N VAL A 223 -7.86 14.70 39.34
CA VAL A 223 -7.43 15.70 38.35
C VAL A 223 -7.78 17.09 38.90
N GLU A 224 -6.77 17.95 39.06
CA GLU A 224 -6.92 19.33 39.54
C GLU A 224 -6.19 20.30 38.60
N GLY A 225 -6.96 21.01 37.77
CA GLY A 225 -6.39 21.88 36.75
C GLY A 225 -5.53 21.08 35.75
N SER A 226 -4.23 21.38 35.69
CA SER A 226 -3.25 20.68 34.84
C SER A 226 -2.52 19.53 35.54
N LYS A 227 -2.81 19.26 36.82
CA LYS A 227 -2.18 18.21 37.60
C LYS A 227 -3.04 16.96 37.65
N VAL A 228 -2.39 15.82 37.49
CA VAL A 228 -2.97 14.49 37.53
C VAL A 228 -2.30 13.70 38.64
N THR A 229 -3.12 13.13 39.51
CA THR A 229 -2.67 12.22 40.55
C THR A 229 -3.12 10.82 40.20
N ALA A 230 -2.16 9.94 39.98
CA ALA A 230 -2.40 8.55 39.60
C ALA A 230 -1.85 7.60 40.67
N GLU A 231 -2.66 6.60 41.00
CA GLU A 231 -2.26 5.46 41.81
C GLU A 231 -1.85 4.32 40.88
N PHE A 232 -0.69 3.72 41.09
CA PHE A 232 -0.10 2.71 40.22
C PHE A 232 0.66 1.65 41.00
N THR A 233 0.76 0.46 40.41
CA THR A 233 1.44 -0.69 41.01
C THR A 233 2.90 -0.73 40.59
N LEU A 234 3.82 -0.81 41.54
CA LEU A 234 5.25 -1.01 41.31
C LEU A 234 5.53 -2.47 40.94
N PRO A 235 6.66 -2.78 40.26
CA PRO A 235 7.05 -4.16 39.93
C PRO A 235 7.12 -5.11 41.13
N GLY A 236 7.30 -4.60 42.36
CA GLY A 236 7.28 -5.37 43.60
C GLY A 236 5.88 -5.53 44.26
N GLY A 237 4.81 -5.17 43.57
CA GLY A 237 3.42 -5.27 44.06
C GLY A 237 2.96 -4.15 44.99
N GLY A 238 3.88 -3.30 45.47
CA GLY A 238 3.53 -2.12 46.27
C GLY A 238 2.75 -1.08 45.46
N LEU A 239 1.71 -0.50 46.05
CA LEU A 239 0.99 0.64 45.48
C LEU A 239 1.76 1.93 45.75
N ALA A 240 1.84 2.79 44.73
CA ALA A 240 2.44 4.11 44.81
C ALA A 240 1.51 5.14 44.17
N LYS A 241 1.60 6.38 44.64
CA LYS A 241 0.82 7.51 44.14
C LYS A 241 1.77 8.61 43.72
N LYS A 242 1.54 9.20 42.54
CA LYS A 242 2.35 10.31 42.04
C LYS A 242 1.43 11.39 41.48
N GLU A 243 1.63 12.61 41.96
CA GLU A 243 1.06 13.83 41.38
C GLU A 243 2.06 14.40 40.40
N LEU A 244 1.62 14.62 39.16
CA LEU A 244 2.44 15.21 38.11
C LEU A 244 1.57 15.98 37.12
N PRO A 245 2.13 16.97 36.39
CA PRO A 245 1.41 17.59 35.29
C PRO A 245 0.93 16.55 34.27
N ALA A 246 -0.24 16.75 33.67
CA ALA A 246 -0.83 15.84 32.68
C ALA A 246 0.12 15.54 31.50
N GLN A 247 0.98 16.49 31.13
CA GLN A 247 1.93 16.35 30.03
C GLN A 247 3.31 15.82 30.43
N HIS A 248 3.50 15.46 31.69
CA HIS A 248 4.81 15.09 32.19
C HIS A 248 5.26 13.76 31.59
N LYS A 249 6.53 13.67 31.17
CA LYS A 249 7.18 12.49 30.54
C LYS A 249 7.08 11.16 31.30
N ASP A 250 6.65 11.21 32.55
CA ASP A 250 6.50 10.08 33.49
C ASP A 250 5.04 9.61 33.61
N LEU A 251 4.11 10.19 32.85
CA LEU A 251 2.71 9.80 32.79
C LEU A 251 2.31 9.60 31.33
N ARG A 252 1.76 8.43 31.02
CA ARG A 252 1.20 8.13 29.71
C ARG A 252 -0.10 7.34 29.86
N PRO A 253 -1.04 7.43 28.89
CA PRO A 253 -2.16 6.50 28.87
C PRO A 253 -1.62 5.08 28.69
N VAL A 254 -2.33 4.11 29.24
CA VAL A 254 -2.13 2.71 28.84
C VAL A 254 -2.30 2.66 27.32
N ALA A 255 -1.33 2.08 26.61
CA ALA A 255 -1.48 1.82 25.19
C ALA A 255 -2.71 0.93 25.00
N VAL A 256 -3.82 1.51 24.56
CA VAL A 256 -4.84 0.75 23.85
C VAL A 256 -4.18 0.43 22.53
N ASP A 257 -3.84 -0.83 22.30
CA ASP A 257 -3.15 -1.29 21.09
C ASP A 257 -3.88 -0.78 19.83
N SER A 258 -3.49 0.40 19.36
CA SER A 258 -4.07 1.08 18.20
C SER A 258 -3.42 0.55 16.90
N THR A 259 -2.79 -0.62 17.01
CA THR A 259 -2.07 -1.37 15.99
C THR A 259 -2.40 -2.86 16.05
N SER A 260 -3.62 -3.23 16.46
CA SER A 260 -4.06 -4.63 16.39
C SER A 260 -4.43 -4.98 14.95
N GLN A 261 -3.46 -5.53 14.25
CA GLN A 261 -3.58 -6.39 13.07
C GLN A 261 -4.34 -7.70 13.42
N GLY A 262 -5.50 -7.58 14.10
CA GLY A 262 -6.24 -8.68 14.69
C GLY A 262 -7.75 -8.49 14.59
N TRP A 263 -8.47 -9.62 14.57
CA TRP A 263 -9.93 -9.70 14.56
C TRP A 263 -10.48 -9.31 15.93
N SER A 264 -11.55 -8.52 16.00
CA SER A 264 -12.27 -8.37 17.26
C SER A 264 -12.80 -9.72 17.73
N SER A 265 -13.05 -9.90 19.04
CA SER A 265 -13.55 -11.17 19.58
C SER A 265 -14.85 -11.61 18.91
N GLU A 266 -15.71 -10.65 18.57
CA GLU A 266 -16.96 -10.85 17.83
C GLU A 266 -16.70 -11.34 16.38
N GLU A 267 -15.83 -10.65 15.63
CA GLU A 267 -15.44 -11.06 14.28
C GLU A 267 -14.81 -12.46 14.28
N LYS A 268 -13.85 -12.70 15.19
CA LYS A 268 -13.14 -13.98 15.27
C LYS A 268 -14.10 -15.13 15.54
N ALA A 269 -15.00 -14.98 16.51
CA ALA A 269 -15.99 -16.00 16.85
C ALA A 269 -16.90 -16.30 15.66
N GLN A 270 -17.44 -15.27 15.01
CA GLN A 270 -18.38 -15.48 13.90
C GLN A 270 -17.70 -16.05 12.66
N TYR A 271 -16.53 -15.52 12.29
CA TYR A 271 -15.78 -16.00 11.12
C TYR A 271 -15.31 -17.43 11.34
N GLN A 272 -14.88 -17.79 12.55
CA GLN A 272 -14.43 -19.15 12.85
C GLN A 272 -15.59 -20.15 12.77
N GLN A 273 -16.78 -19.76 13.25
CA GLN A 273 -17.99 -20.56 13.09
C GLN A 273 -18.32 -20.81 11.61
N TRP A 274 -18.28 -19.78 10.75
CA TRP A 274 -18.55 -19.96 9.32
C TRP A 274 -17.47 -20.75 8.61
N PHE A 275 -16.19 -20.49 8.92
CA PHE A 275 -15.06 -21.20 8.32
C PHE A 275 -15.18 -22.72 8.52
N LEU A 276 -15.49 -23.14 9.75
CA LEU A 276 -15.69 -24.55 10.10
C LEU A 276 -16.98 -25.15 9.53
N ALA A 277 -17.98 -24.34 9.19
CA ALA A 277 -19.25 -24.78 8.64
C ALA A 277 -19.23 -24.99 7.12
N ILE A 278 -18.18 -24.56 6.41
CA ILE A 278 -18.10 -24.73 4.95
C ILE A 278 -17.85 -26.21 4.60
N LYS A 279 -18.78 -26.79 3.85
CA LYS A 279 -18.69 -28.18 3.40
C LYS A 279 -17.47 -28.41 2.51
N GLY A 280 -16.76 -29.51 2.75
CA GLY A 280 -15.58 -29.90 1.98
C GLY A 280 -14.28 -29.24 2.41
N GLY A 281 -14.29 -28.44 3.48
CA GLY A 281 -13.09 -27.91 4.13
C GLY A 281 -12.60 -28.75 5.30
N SER A 282 -11.40 -28.45 5.78
CA SER A 282 -10.82 -28.91 7.04
C SER A 282 -10.73 -27.75 8.05
N PRO A 283 -10.43 -28.01 9.33
CA PRO A 283 -10.21 -26.96 10.33
C PRO A 283 -9.09 -25.97 9.98
N ASP A 284 -8.17 -26.35 9.10
CA ASP A 284 -7.00 -25.54 8.74
C ASP A 284 -7.14 -24.89 7.35
N ALA A 285 -7.91 -25.49 6.44
CA ALA A 285 -8.02 -24.99 5.07
C ALA A 285 -9.35 -25.36 4.39
N VAL A 286 -9.92 -24.41 3.66
CA VAL A 286 -11.14 -24.59 2.87
C VAL A 286 -10.83 -24.37 1.39
N PRO A 287 -11.31 -25.22 0.46
CA PRO A 287 -11.12 -25.02 -0.97
C PRO A 287 -11.63 -23.65 -1.44
N ALA A 288 -10.84 -22.96 -2.26
CA ALA A 288 -11.14 -21.61 -2.74
C ALA A 288 -12.52 -21.52 -3.42
N ILE A 289 -12.90 -22.56 -4.16
CA ILE A 289 -14.20 -22.63 -4.83
C ILE A 289 -15.38 -22.70 -3.85
N ALA A 290 -15.20 -23.38 -2.71
CA ALA A 290 -16.20 -23.46 -1.66
C ALA A 290 -16.34 -22.13 -0.92
N VAL A 291 -15.23 -21.43 -0.67
CA VAL A 291 -15.25 -20.07 -0.12
C VAL A 291 -15.94 -19.10 -1.09
N ALA A 292 -15.61 -19.15 -2.38
CA ALA A 292 -16.23 -18.29 -3.38
C ALA A 292 -17.77 -18.51 -3.46
N HIS A 293 -18.21 -19.77 -3.39
CA HIS A 293 -19.63 -20.10 -3.32
C HIS A 293 -20.29 -19.56 -2.04
N PHE A 294 -19.63 -19.69 -0.89
CA PHE A 294 -20.09 -19.11 0.38
C PHE A 294 -20.24 -17.59 0.29
N LEU A 295 -19.22 -16.88 -0.22
CA LEU A 295 -19.26 -15.42 -0.39
C LEU A 295 -20.35 -14.96 -1.37
N GLY A 296 -20.73 -15.82 -2.32
CA GLY A 296 -21.86 -15.59 -3.24
C GLY A 296 -23.19 -15.37 -2.52
N LYS A 297 -23.35 -15.90 -1.30
CA LYS A 297 -24.55 -15.68 -0.46
C LYS A 297 -24.61 -14.29 0.18
N SER A 298 -23.63 -13.42 -0.05
CA SER A 298 -23.59 -12.07 0.54
C SER A 298 -24.57 -11.07 -0.08
N GLY A 299 -25.22 -11.43 -1.20
CA GLY A 299 -26.05 -10.52 -2.00
C GLY A 299 -25.25 -9.50 -2.81
N LEU A 300 -23.90 -9.54 -2.77
CA LEU A 300 -23.05 -8.65 -3.56
C LEU A 300 -22.96 -9.10 -5.02
N ARG A 301 -22.85 -8.13 -5.94
CA ARG A 301 -22.61 -8.39 -7.37
C ARG A 301 -21.28 -9.14 -7.56
N ARG A 302 -21.21 -10.00 -8.57
CA ARG A 302 -20.02 -10.81 -8.90
C ARG A 302 -18.77 -9.95 -9.11
N GLN A 303 -18.90 -8.77 -9.72
CA GLN A 303 -17.78 -7.84 -9.92
C GLN A 303 -17.21 -7.34 -8.58
N ALA A 304 -18.05 -6.98 -7.63
CA ALA A 304 -17.61 -6.53 -6.30
C ALA A 304 -16.91 -7.66 -5.54
N LEU A 305 -17.45 -8.88 -5.61
CA LEU A 305 -16.81 -10.08 -5.04
C LEU A 305 -15.45 -10.37 -5.68
N LYS A 306 -15.27 -10.09 -6.98
CA LYS A 306 -13.96 -10.20 -7.65
C LYS A 306 -12.94 -9.24 -7.04
N GLN A 307 -13.33 -8.00 -6.72
CA GLN A 307 -12.43 -7.04 -6.07
C GLN A 307 -12.08 -7.48 -4.64
N VAL A 308 -13.06 -7.93 -3.86
CA VAL A 308 -12.84 -8.51 -2.52
C VAL A 308 -11.85 -9.67 -2.59
N TRP A 309 -12.05 -10.58 -3.54
CA TRP A 309 -11.19 -11.75 -3.73
C TRP A 309 -9.75 -11.36 -4.09
N SER A 310 -9.56 -10.39 -5.00
CA SER A 310 -8.23 -9.90 -5.37
C SER A 310 -7.47 -9.24 -4.21
N VAL A 311 -8.16 -8.71 -3.20
CA VAL A 311 -7.53 -8.13 -2.01
C VAL A 311 -7.26 -9.21 -0.96
N ALA A 312 -8.19 -10.13 -0.73
CA ALA A 312 -8.08 -11.14 0.33
C ALA A 312 -7.18 -12.34 -0.04
N ASN A 313 -7.12 -12.71 -1.32
CA ASN A 313 -6.34 -13.83 -1.85
C ASN A 313 -5.51 -13.38 -3.08
N PRO A 314 -4.53 -12.48 -2.91
CA PRO A 314 -3.76 -11.92 -4.02
C PRO A 314 -2.96 -12.99 -4.79
N GLY A 315 -2.53 -14.06 -4.11
CA GLY A 315 -1.80 -15.18 -4.73
C GLY A 315 -2.70 -16.24 -5.39
N SER A 316 -4.01 -16.03 -5.46
CA SER A 316 -4.98 -16.98 -6.05
C SER A 316 -4.80 -18.41 -5.53
N LYS A 317 -4.58 -18.57 -4.22
CA LYS A 317 -4.41 -19.88 -3.58
C LYS A 317 -5.62 -20.78 -3.86
N ALA A 318 -5.37 -22.06 -4.13
CA ALA A 318 -6.40 -23.07 -4.37
C ALA A 318 -7.20 -23.43 -3.10
N SER A 319 -6.64 -23.16 -1.92
CA SER A 319 -7.30 -23.31 -0.62
C SER A 319 -6.93 -22.13 0.29
N LEU A 320 -7.87 -21.70 1.12
CA LEU A 320 -7.74 -20.56 2.04
C LEU A 320 -7.71 -21.06 3.47
N GLY A 321 -6.80 -20.51 4.28
CA GLY A 321 -6.83 -20.67 5.73
C GLY A 321 -7.81 -19.69 6.37
N PHE A 322 -7.94 -19.77 7.70
CA PHE A 322 -8.82 -18.90 8.47
C PHE A 322 -8.55 -17.42 8.23
N GLU A 323 -7.28 -17.02 8.14
CA GLU A 323 -6.87 -15.62 7.96
C GLU A 323 -7.36 -15.04 6.62
N GLU A 324 -7.17 -15.75 5.50
CA GLU A 324 -7.69 -15.28 4.20
C GLU A 324 -9.22 -15.27 4.16
N PHE A 325 -9.87 -16.25 4.80
CA PHE A 325 -11.32 -16.28 4.92
C PHE A 325 -11.87 -15.10 5.74
N ALA A 326 -11.26 -14.79 6.88
CA ALA A 326 -11.62 -13.68 7.74
C ALA A 326 -11.47 -12.32 7.02
N ARG A 327 -10.40 -12.16 6.21
CA ARG A 327 -10.25 -10.99 5.31
C ARG A 327 -11.42 -10.88 4.34
N CYS A 328 -11.82 -11.99 3.70
CA CYS A 328 -12.96 -11.99 2.79
C CYS A 328 -14.24 -11.50 3.49
N CYS A 329 -14.54 -12.03 4.67
CA CYS A 329 -15.72 -11.67 5.45
C CYS A 329 -15.71 -10.18 5.85
N ARG A 330 -14.59 -9.68 6.38
CA ARG A 330 -14.43 -8.27 6.75
C ARG A 330 -14.62 -7.34 5.55
N LEU A 331 -14.02 -7.67 4.41
CA LEU A 331 -14.16 -6.85 3.20
C LEU A 331 -15.60 -6.88 2.66
N VAL A 332 -16.28 -8.04 2.68
CA VAL A 332 -17.72 -8.12 2.33
C VAL A 332 -18.56 -7.19 3.21
N ALA A 333 -18.29 -7.14 4.51
CA ALA A 333 -19.01 -6.26 5.44
C ALA A 333 -18.84 -4.78 5.09
N HIS A 334 -17.61 -4.36 4.76
CA HIS A 334 -17.34 -2.99 4.30
C HIS A 334 -18.04 -2.68 2.98
N VAL A 335 -18.05 -3.60 2.02
CA VAL A 335 -18.77 -3.41 0.75
C VAL A 335 -20.29 -3.28 0.98
N GLN A 336 -20.87 -4.11 1.84
CA GLN A 336 -22.28 -4.01 2.21
C GLN A 336 -22.60 -2.68 2.91
N ALA A 337 -21.71 -2.20 3.78
CA ALA A 337 -21.86 -0.91 4.44
C ALA A 337 -21.75 0.27 3.47
N MET A 338 -20.83 0.22 2.51
CA MET A 338 -20.68 1.23 1.46
C MET A 338 -21.89 1.27 0.53
N GLY A 339 -22.41 0.11 0.11
CA GLY A 339 -23.60 0.03 -0.74
C GLY A 339 -24.87 0.58 -0.07
N ALA A 340 -24.92 0.62 1.26
CA ALA A 340 -26.03 1.22 2.01
C ALA A 340 -25.91 2.76 2.16
N ARG A 341 -24.77 3.35 1.78
CA ARG A 341 -24.52 4.80 1.88
C ARG A 341 -24.69 5.45 0.50
N PRO A 342 -25.53 6.49 0.35
CA PRO A 342 -25.77 7.13 -0.94
C PRO A 342 -24.50 7.66 -1.62
N GLY A 343 -23.51 8.14 -0.86
CA GLY A 343 -22.26 8.69 -1.40
C GLY A 343 -21.23 7.66 -1.85
N ASP A 344 -21.30 6.42 -1.36
CA ASP A 344 -20.38 5.33 -1.72
C ASP A 344 -21.05 4.27 -2.62
N ALA A 345 -22.34 4.43 -2.91
CA ALA A 345 -23.11 3.46 -3.67
C ALA A 345 -22.56 3.28 -5.10
N SER A 346 -22.24 4.36 -5.81
CA SER A 346 -21.67 4.30 -7.17
C SER A 346 -20.36 3.51 -7.21
N LEU A 347 -19.50 3.67 -6.19
CA LEU A 347 -18.24 2.94 -6.07
C LEU A 347 -18.46 1.42 -5.98
N VAL A 348 -19.50 1.00 -5.26
CA VAL A 348 -19.89 -0.41 -5.12
C VAL A 348 -20.63 -0.90 -6.37
N GLU A 349 -21.39 -0.04 -7.04
CA GLU A 349 -22.12 -0.39 -8.25
C GLU A 349 -21.20 -0.63 -9.45
N GLU A 350 -20.20 0.26 -9.65
CA GLU A 350 -19.16 0.14 -10.67
C GLU A 350 -18.25 -1.05 -10.39
N ALA A 351 -17.93 -1.29 -9.11
CA ALA A 351 -17.18 -2.46 -8.64
C ALA A 351 -15.82 -2.70 -9.32
N ASP A 352 -15.12 -1.61 -9.65
CA ASP A 352 -13.85 -1.62 -10.40
C ASP A 352 -12.62 -1.27 -9.52
N ARG A 353 -11.52 -0.82 -10.14
CA ARG A 353 -10.24 -0.53 -9.46
C ARG A 353 -10.38 0.41 -8.24
N PRO A 354 -11.18 1.50 -8.28
CA PRO A 354 -11.33 2.38 -7.12
C PRO A 354 -11.85 1.65 -5.88
N LEU A 355 -12.80 0.72 -6.05
CA LEU A 355 -13.30 -0.12 -4.97
C LEU A 355 -12.17 -1.00 -4.42
N ARG A 356 -11.39 -1.65 -5.29
CA ARG A 356 -10.25 -2.49 -4.88
C ARG A 356 -9.21 -1.71 -4.05
N VAL A 357 -8.89 -0.49 -4.48
CA VAL A 357 -7.92 0.38 -3.78
C VAL A 357 -8.45 0.69 -2.38
N LYS A 358 -9.68 1.21 -2.26
CA LYS A 358 -10.30 1.52 -0.97
C LYS A 358 -10.36 0.30 -0.04
N LEU A 359 -10.73 -0.86 -0.57
CA LEU A 359 -10.74 -2.11 0.20
C LEU A 359 -9.36 -2.47 0.76
N ARG A 360 -8.30 -2.27 -0.02
CA ARG A 360 -6.92 -2.59 0.38
C ARG A 360 -6.36 -1.56 1.37
N THR A 361 -6.55 -0.27 1.11
CA THR A 361 -5.90 0.81 1.86
C THR A 361 -6.63 1.21 3.14
N GLU A 362 -7.97 1.12 3.13
CA GLU A 362 -8.81 1.65 4.22
C GLU A 362 -9.59 0.56 4.94
N CYS A 363 -10.07 -0.47 4.23
CA CYS A 363 -11.01 -1.43 4.83
C CYS A 363 -10.36 -2.66 5.45
N LEU A 364 -9.26 -3.16 4.88
CA LEU A 364 -8.67 -4.45 5.29
C LEU A 364 -8.22 -4.46 6.76
N ALA A 365 -7.60 -3.36 7.20
CA ALA A 365 -7.12 -3.18 8.56
C ALA A 365 -8.17 -2.60 9.52
N ALA A 366 -9.25 -2.02 8.99
CA ALA A 366 -10.28 -1.36 9.78
C ALA A 366 -11.42 -2.32 10.18
N ARG A 367 -11.91 -2.20 11.42
CA ARG A 367 -13.11 -2.92 11.86
C ARG A 367 -14.32 -2.49 11.01
N PRO A 368 -15.14 -3.42 10.51
CA PRO A 368 -16.32 -3.07 9.74
C PRO A 368 -17.41 -2.48 10.65
N PRO A 369 -18.31 -1.63 10.13
CA PRO A 369 -19.40 -1.05 10.91
C PRO A 369 -20.37 -2.09 11.50
N PHE A 370 -20.51 -3.24 10.84
CA PHE A 370 -21.31 -4.38 11.27
C PHE A 370 -20.72 -5.68 10.69
N LEU A 371 -21.11 -6.85 11.21
CA LEU A 371 -20.72 -8.15 10.64
C LEU A 371 -21.38 -8.38 9.27
N PRO A 372 -20.70 -9.06 8.32
CA PRO A 372 -21.26 -9.30 7.00
C PRO A 372 -22.52 -10.16 7.09
N LYS A 373 -23.48 -9.86 6.22
CA LYS A 373 -24.72 -10.64 6.10
C LYS A 373 -24.57 -11.65 4.98
N PHE A 374 -24.89 -12.91 5.25
CA PHE A 374 -25.00 -13.96 4.25
C PHE A 374 -26.40 -14.56 4.32
N GLU A 375 -27.03 -14.76 3.16
CA GLU A 375 -28.28 -15.49 3.05
C GLU A 375 -28.09 -16.94 3.54
N LYS A 376 -29.13 -17.53 4.14
CA LYS A 376 -29.05 -18.86 4.75
C LYS A 376 -28.93 -19.96 3.70
#